data_AF-Q9YID2-F1
#
_entry.id   AF-Q9YID2-F1
#
_cell.length_a   1.000
_cell.length_b   1.000
_cell.length_c   1.000
_cell.angle_alpha   90.00
_cell.angle_beta   90.00
_cell.angle_gamma   90.00
#
_symmetry.space_group_name_H-M   'P 1'
#
loop_
_entity.id
_entity.type
_entity.pdbx_description
1 polymer ?
#
loop_
_entity_poly.entity_id
_entity_poly.type
_entity_poly.pdbx_seq_one_letter_code
_entity_poly.pdbx_strand_id
1 'polypeptide(L)'
;MFAKLLVFVLAVHMATCATMIKQSDHMATSTPTSTSTTIPTTMTKPTVPSYPSQGVIEILNYPNIIHEGTFIEKRKILNMENSSKLQAKSITIEDSIIPVEGKTLYIIANHVKLYRNAFVGNNYAIRIIAEKINLMSNLFVGDSSTYEALGGTISVHENYYVGDNLSYKVLGSSIIEVLNKFTGNDHHYNLTAVDIQQIRNEYSEDLPIYNRVGFGTGNPNNVTDKTRQYISRESCIFWGNRQIHEVNGSLLCDYDNHFSGENMVFREHGTRC
;
A
#
# COMPACT_ATOMS: atom_id res chain seq x y z
N MET A 1 37.72 -15.67 -11.48
CA MET A 1 37.98 -16.23 -10.14
C MET A 1 36.79 -16.05 -9.17
N PHE A 2 35.54 -16.09 -9.66
CA PHE A 2 34.33 -15.87 -8.84
C PHE A 2 33.33 -17.05 -8.85
N ALA A 3 33.52 -18.06 -9.71
CA ALA A 3 32.60 -19.21 -9.81
C ALA A 3 32.75 -20.25 -8.69
N LYS A 4 33.84 -20.20 -7.89
CA LYS A 4 34.07 -21.16 -6.80
C LYS A 4 33.49 -20.72 -5.44
N LEU A 5 33.06 -19.46 -5.30
CA LEU A 5 32.48 -18.95 -4.06
C LEU A 5 30.99 -19.27 -3.94
N LEU A 6 30.28 -19.40 -5.07
CA LEU A 6 28.83 -19.64 -5.09
C LEU A 6 28.44 -21.07 -4.65
N VAL A 7 29.31 -22.05 -4.87
CA VAL A 7 29.06 -23.46 -4.53
C VAL A 7 29.20 -23.72 -3.03
N PHE A 8 30.00 -22.91 -2.32
CA PHE A 8 30.22 -23.09 -0.87
C PHE A 8 29.06 -22.57 -0.01
N VAL A 9 28.34 -21.54 -0.46
CA VAL A 9 27.18 -20.98 0.28
C VAL A 9 25.95 -21.90 0.19
N LEU A 10 25.79 -22.63 -0.92
CA LEU A 10 24.67 -23.57 -1.10
C LEU A 10 24.84 -24.86 -0.28
N ALA A 11 26.07 -25.31 -0.02
CA ALA A 11 26.34 -26.53 0.75
C ALA A 11 26.14 -26.35 2.27
N VAL A 12 26.32 -25.14 2.80
CA VAL A 12 26.17 -24.85 4.24
C VAL A 12 24.69 -24.79 4.66
N HIS A 13 23.76 -24.44 3.76
CA HIS A 13 22.32 -24.40 4.08
C HIS A 13 21.63 -25.78 4.05
N MET A 14 22.22 -26.79 3.42
CA MET A 14 21.62 -28.14 3.37
C MET A 14 22.09 -29.06 4.52
N ALA A 15 23.07 -28.63 5.31
CA ALA A 15 23.61 -29.41 6.44
C ALA A 15 22.93 -29.12 7.79
N THR A 16 22.10 -28.08 7.90
CA THR A 16 21.40 -27.73 9.16
C THR A 16 19.99 -28.32 9.28
N CYS A 17 19.47 -29.00 8.26
CA CYS A 17 18.14 -29.62 8.27
C CYS A 17 18.11 -31.10 8.70
N ALA A 18 19.23 -31.73 9.06
CA ALA A 18 19.32 -33.18 9.23
C ALA A 18 19.54 -33.69 10.66
N THR A 19 19.44 -32.85 11.69
CA THR A 19 19.62 -33.32 13.09
C THR A 19 18.54 -32.76 14.00
N MET A 20 17.42 -33.47 14.12
CA MET A 20 16.66 -33.63 15.37
C MET A 20 15.54 -34.66 15.17
N ILE A 21 15.90 -35.94 15.17
CA ILE A 21 14.98 -37.05 15.39
C ILE A 21 15.63 -38.03 16.37
N LYS A 22 14.86 -38.38 17.42
CA LYS A 22 14.98 -39.48 18.42
C LYS A 22 15.67 -39.22 19.77
N GLN A 23 14.83 -39.08 20.79
CA GLN A 23 14.71 -39.99 21.96
C GLN A 23 13.38 -39.62 22.68
N SER A 24 12.35 -40.48 22.76
CA SER A 24 12.17 -41.76 23.45
C SER A 24 11.36 -41.59 24.75
N ASP A 25 10.11 -42.05 24.69
CA ASP A 25 9.24 -42.68 25.69
C ASP A 25 9.38 -42.32 27.17
N HIS A 26 8.29 -41.80 27.76
CA HIS A 26 7.61 -42.41 28.91
C HIS A 26 6.21 -41.80 29.15
N MET A 27 5.22 -42.70 29.22
CA MET A 27 3.93 -42.68 29.94
C MET A 27 3.31 -41.36 30.43
N ALA A 28 2.07 -41.08 30.00
CA ALA A 28 0.87 -41.15 30.85
C ALA A 28 -0.39 -40.75 30.07
N THR A 29 -1.37 -41.63 30.03
CA THR A 29 -2.73 -41.39 29.54
C THR A 29 -3.39 -40.36 30.46
N SER A 30 -3.54 -39.12 29.97
CA SER A 30 -4.47 -38.15 30.55
C SER A 30 -5.37 -37.63 29.45
N THR A 31 -6.67 -37.83 29.65
CA THR A 31 -7.74 -37.35 28.81
C THR A 31 -7.63 -35.83 28.69
N PRO A 32 -7.52 -35.23 27.50
CA PRO A 32 -7.62 -33.78 27.39
C PRO A 32 -9.09 -33.42 27.60
N THR A 33 -9.40 -32.93 28.80
CA THR A 33 -10.63 -32.20 29.06
C THR A 33 -10.63 -30.99 28.12
N SER A 34 -11.45 -31.04 27.07
CA SER A 34 -11.74 -29.92 26.20
C SER A 34 -12.39 -28.82 27.03
N THR A 35 -11.58 -27.95 27.61
CA THR A 35 -12.06 -26.68 28.10
C THR A 35 -12.37 -25.85 26.86
N SER A 36 -13.65 -25.84 26.49
CA SER A 36 -14.20 -24.88 25.55
C SER A 36 -13.90 -23.48 26.09
N THR A 37 -12.78 -22.90 25.70
CA THR A 37 -12.54 -21.46 25.88
C THR A 37 -13.50 -20.77 24.94
N THR A 38 -14.64 -20.37 25.48
CA THR A 38 -15.60 -19.50 24.81
C THR A 38 -14.86 -18.22 24.44
N ILE A 39 -14.51 -18.08 23.17
CA ILE A 39 -14.04 -16.81 22.61
C ILE A 39 -15.16 -15.80 22.91
N PRO A 40 -14.90 -14.67 23.59
CA PRO A 40 -15.92 -13.69 23.87
C PRO A 40 -16.51 -13.23 22.53
N THR A 41 -17.74 -13.63 22.25
CA THR A 41 -18.45 -13.35 20.99
C THR A 41 -19.06 -11.95 20.97
N THR A 42 -18.64 -11.10 21.91
CA THR A 42 -19.05 -9.71 22.01
C THR A 42 -17.81 -8.83 21.88
N MET A 43 -17.46 -8.51 20.63
CA MET A 43 -16.68 -7.31 20.39
C MET A 43 -17.49 -6.14 20.96
N THR A 44 -16.97 -5.49 21.99
CA THR A 44 -17.49 -4.22 22.46
C THR A 44 -17.49 -3.27 21.27
N LYS A 45 -18.68 -2.79 20.88
CA LYS A 45 -18.88 -1.79 19.82
C LYS A 45 -17.89 -0.65 20.07
N PRO A 46 -16.80 -0.52 19.28
CA PRO A 46 -15.82 0.51 19.53
C PRO A 46 -16.49 1.84 19.29
N THR A 47 -16.46 2.73 20.27
CA THR A 47 -16.81 4.13 20.08
C THR A 47 -15.89 4.64 18.98
N VAL A 48 -16.46 4.96 17.81
CA VAL A 48 -15.74 5.68 16.75
C VAL A 48 -15.12 6.89 17.44
N PRO A 49 -13.79 7.12 17.36
CA PRO A 49 -13.20 8.35 17.84
C PRO A 49 -13.88 9.53 17.13
N SER A 50 -14.89 10.12 17.78
CA SER A 50 -15.63 11.27 17.30
C SER A 50 -14.86 12.49 17.71
N TYR A 51 -13.90 12.85 16.87
CA TYR A 51 -13.18 14.09 17.02
C TYR A 51 -14.04 15.26 16.49
N PRO A 52 -13.96 16.47 17.08
CA PRO A 52 -14.73 17.63 16.63
C PRO A 52 -14.47 17.99 15.16
N SER A 53 -15.46 18.61 14.50
CA SER A 53 -15.48 18.88 13.04
C SER A 53 -14.42 19.88 12.54
N GLN A 54 -13.71 20.55 13.45
CA GLN A 54 -12.59 21.45 13.17
C GLN A 54 -11.57 21.32 14.31
N GLY A 55 -10.29 21.35 13.97
CA GLY A 55 -9.24 21.40 14.97
C GLY A 55 -7.91 20.79 14.54
N VAL A 56 -7.03 20.74 15.52
CA VAL A 56 -5.69 20.15 15.43
C VAL A 56 -5.75 18.74 16.01
N ILE A 57 -5.20 17.74 15.31
CA ILE A 57 -4.81 16.48 15.95
C ILE A 57 -3.37 16.66 16.41
N GLU A 58 -3.16 16.77 17.72
CA GLU A 58 -1.83 17.01 18.29
C GLU A 58 -0.89 15.81 18.10
N ILE A 59 -1.41 14.58 18.20
CA ILE A 59 -0.66 13.35 17.97
C ILE A 59 -1.54 12.35 17.22
N LEU A 60 -1.07 11.88 16.06
CA LEU A 60 -1.67 10.76 15.34
C LEU A 60 -1.07 9.44 15.84
N ASN A 61 -1.49 8.97 17.02
CA ASN A 61 -1.11 7.66 17.54
C ASN A 61 -2.34 6.74 17.56
N TYR A 62 -2.37 5.75 16.67
CA TYR A 62 -3.41 4.72 16.68
C TYR A 62 -2.86 3.44 17.30
N PRO A 63 -3.41 2.98 18.44
CA PRO A 63 -3.08 1.68 18.97
C PRO A 63 -3.47 0.59 17.96
N ASN A 64 -2.96 -0.64 18.16
CA ASN A 64 -3.20 -1.84 17.34
C ASN A 64 -4.67 -2.34 17.37
N ILE A 65 -5.64 -1.45 17.50
CA ILE A 65 -7.08 -1.70 17.59
C ILE A 65 -7.72 -1.31 16.26
N ILE A 66 -8.47 -2.24 15.64
CA ILE A 66 -9.20 -1.94 14.40
C ILE A 66 -10.51 -1.25 14.75
N HIS A 67 -10.68 -0.05 14.22
CA HIS A 67 -11.94 0.67 14.28
C HIS A 67 -12.87 0.25 13.11
N GLU A 68 -14.19 0.30 13.33
CA GLU A 68 -15.18 0.09 12.25
C GLU A 68 -15.03 1.13 11.13
N GLY A 69 -14.58 2.33 11.46
CA GLY A 69 -14.19 3.34 10.49
C GLY A 69 -13.40 4.47 11.14
N THR A 70 -12.56 5.12 10.34
CA THR A 70 -11.85 6.35 10.71
C THR A 70 -12.22 7.44 9.71
N PHE A 71 -12.79 8.55 10.20
CA PHE A 71 -13.07 9.75 9.42
C PHE A 71 -12.27 10.93 9.98
N ILE A 72 -11.45 11.55 9.14
CA ILE A 72 -10.65 12.73 9.49
C ILE A 72 -11.00 13.81 8.47
N GLU A 73 -11.62 14.91 8.90
CA GLU A 73 -12.03 16.01 8.02
C GLU A 73 -11.53 17.34 8.57
N LYS A 74 -11.04 18.24 7.69
CA LYS A 74 -10.71 19.64 8.01
C LYS A 74 -9.72 19.79 9.15
N ARG A 75 -8.63 19.02 9.13
CA ARG A 75 -7.63 19.04 10.21
C ARG A 75 -6.23 19.34 9.73
N LYS A 76 -5.47 19.99 10.61
CA LYS A 76 -4.00 19.94 10.58
C LYS A 76 -3.55 18.90 11.59
N ILE A 77 -2.86 17.87 11.13
CA ILE A 77 -2.18 16.91 12.02
C ILE A 77 -0.85 17.56 12.38
N LEU A 78 -0.55 17.80 13.66
CA LEU A 78 0.67 18.53 14.03
C LEU A 78 1.87 17.60 14.27
N ASN A 79 1.66 16.46 14.95
CA ASN A 79 2.73 15.50 15.16
C ASN A 79 2.32 14.10 14.71
N MET A 80 3.18 13.53 13.86
CA MET A 80 3.16 12.13 13.46
C MET A 80 4.43 11.47 14.01
N GLU A 81 4.28 10.31 14.63
CA GLU A 81 5.43 9.49 15.04
C GLU A 81 6.21 9.05 13.79
N ASN A 82 7.51 8.75 13.94
CA ASN A 82 8.41 8.41 12.81
C ASN A 82 7.83 7.37 11.86
N SER A 83 7.09 6.39 12.39
CA SER A 83 6.28 5.46 11.61
C SER A 83 4.90 5.39 12.26
N SER A 84 3.87 5.81 11.52
CA SER A 84 2.48 5.82 11.99
C SER A 84 1.63 4.91 11.13
N LYS A 85 0.81 4.06 11.78
CA LYS A 85 -0.12 3.16 11.07
C LYS A 85 -1.56 3.53 11.42
N LEU A 86 -2.34 3.93 10.42
CA LEU A 86 -3.78 4.12 10.52
C LEU A 86 -4.49 2.85 10.03
N GLN A 87 -5.19 2.15 10.92
CA GLN A 87 -5.83 0.86 10.62
C GLN A 87 -7.32 0.87 10.99
N ALA A 88 -8.20 0.63 10.04
CA ALA A 88 -9.65 0.52 10.26
C ALA A 88 -10.31 -0.32 9.16
N LYS A 89 -11.58 -0.72 9.29
CA LYS A 89 -12.28 -1.36 8.17
C LYS A 89 -12.48 -0.41 6.99
N SER A 90 -12.73 0.87 7.27
CA SER A 90 -12.75 1.93 6.26
C SER A 90 -12.09 3.20 6.78
N ILE A 91 -11.34 3.88 5.92
CA ILE A 91 -10.69 5.14 6.21
C ILE A 91 -11.15 6.17 5.19
N THR A 92 -11.56 7.34 5.65
CA THR A 92 -11.81 8.50 4.81
C THR A 92 -11.12 9.71 5.43
N ILE A 93 -10.25 10.36 4.66
CA ILE A 93 -9.55 11.59 5.07
C ILE A 93 -9.88 12.66 4.04
N GLU A 94 -10.38 13.80 4.50
CA GLU A 94 -10.78 14.89 3.62
C GLU A 94 -10.28 16.25 4.11
N ASP A 95 -9.97 17.14 3.16
CA ASP A 95 -9.69 18.56 3.41
C ASP A 95 -8.65 18.80 4.51
N SER A 96 -7.64 17.94 4.62
CA SER A 96 -6.68 17.94 5.72
C SER A 96 -5.24 18.23 5.26
N ILE A 97 -4.46 18.88 6.11
CA ILE A 97 -3.03 19.09 5.92
C ILE A 97 -2.26 18.16 6.87
N ILE A 98 -1.40 17.34 6.30
CA ILE A 98 -0.69 16.25 6.97
C ILE A 98 0.81 16.44 6.75
N PRO A 99 1.53 17.03 7.71
CA PRO A 99 2.98 17.10 7.69
C PRO A 99 3.58 15.69 7.79
N VAL A 100 4.48 15.35 6.85
CA VAL A 100 5.08 14.01 6.74
C VAL A 100 6.62 14.03 6.75
N GLU A 101 7.23 15.17 7.06
CA GLU A 101 8.70 15.38 7.07
C GLU A 101 9.47 14.26 7.80
N GLY A 102 10.26 13.49 7.07
CA GLY A 102 11.07 12.39 7.60
C GLY A 102 10.25 11.25 8.20
N LYS A 103 8.98 11.09 7.81
CA LYS A 103 8.05 10.11 8.40
C LYS A 103 7.56 9.08 7.39
N THR A 104 7.17 7.93 7.92
CA THR A 104 6.40 6.93 7.18
C THR A 104 4.96 6.86 7.69
N LEU A 105 4.01 6.98 6.78
CA LEU A 105 2.57 6.84 7.05
C LEU A 105 2.02 5.61 6.33
N TYR A 106 1.47 4.68 7.10
CA TYR A 106 0.71 3.54 6.58
C TYR A 106 -0.79 3.79 6.77
N ILE A 107 -1.57 3.61 5.71
CA ILE A 107 -3.04 3.70 5.72
C ILE A 107 -3.57 2.35 5.26
N ILE A 108 -4.13 1.57 6.19
CA ILE A 108 -4.50 0.18 5.92
C ILE A 108 -5.98 -0.04 6.27
N ALA A 109 -6.80 -0.36 5.27
CA ALA A 109 -8.22 -0.62 5.45
C ALA A 109 -8.80 -1.54 4.39
N ASN A 110 -10.08 -1.92 4.47
CA ASN A 110 -10.75 -2.54 3.32
C ASN A 110 -11.04 -1.45 2.25
N HIS A 111 -11.51 -0.27 2.68
CA HIS A 111 -11.81 0.85 1.80
C HIS A 111 -11.09 2.13 2.25
N VAL A 112 -10.31 2.76 1.37
CA VAL A 112 -9.64 4.05 1.61
C VAL A 112 -10.16 5.11 0.65
N LYS A 113 -10.48 6.28 1.19
CA LYS A 113 -10.82 7.49 0.44
C LYS A 113 -9.97 8.66 0.94
N LEU A 114 -9.15 9.25 0.09
CA LEU A 114 -8.42 10.48 0.42
C LEU A 114 -8.85 11.57 -0.56
N TYR A 115 -9.46 12.63 -0.07
CA TYR A 115 -9.96 13.72 -0.90
C TYR A 115 -9.43 15.09 -0.47
N ARG A 116 -8.86 15.86 -1.40
CA ARG A 116 -8.47 17.25 -1.15
C ARG A 116 -7.52 17.42 0.04
N ASN A 117 -6.65 16.45 0.29
CA ASN A 117 -5.64 16.53 1.35
C ASN A 117 -4.31 17.08 0.81
N ALA A 118 -3.51 17.68 1.68
CA ALA A 118 -2.13 18.07 1.39
C ALA A 118 -1.16 17.31 2.31
N PHE A 119 -0.30 16.48 1.72
CA PHE A 119 0.80 15.81 2.40
C PHE A 119 2.09 16.58 2.11
N VAL A 120 2.73 17.12 3.14
CA VAL A 120 3.86 18.07 2.96
C VAL A 120 5.05 17.70 3.84
N GLY A 121 6.21 17.55 3.22
CA GLY A 121 7.49 17.33 3.89
C GLY A 121 8.47 16.62 2.96
N ASN A 122 9.75 16.56 3.29
CA ASN A 122 10.75 15.81 2.54
C ASN A 122 11.03 14.46 3.19
N ASN A 123 11.69 13.57 2.45
CA ASN A 123 12.17 12.27 2.94
C ASN A 123 11.08 11.42 3.61
N TYR A 124 9.89 11.38 3.01
CA TYR A 124 8.75 10.66 3.56
C TYR A 124 8.36 9.44 2.73
N ALA A 125 7.59 8.56 3.36
CA ALA A 125 6.93 7.46 2.66
C ALA A 125 5.44 7.38 3.05
N ILE A 126 4.55 7.31 2.06
CA ILE A 126 3.12 7.06 2.26
C ILE A 126 2.78 5.74 1.59
N ARG A 127 2.27 4.77 2.36
CA ARG A 127 1.81 3.48 1.86
C ARG A 127 0.34 3.28 2.18
N ILE A 128 -0.47 3.13 1.15
CA ILE A 128 -1.92 2.90 1.24
C ILE A 128 -2.20 1.46 0.82
N ILE A 129 -2.87 0.70 1.67
CA ILE A 129 -3.20 -0.70 1.41
C ILE A 129 -4.68 -0.92 1.64
N ALA A 130 -5.44 -1.20 0.56
CA ALA A 130 -6.86 -1.45 0.67
C ALA A 130 -7.45 -2.21 -0.51
N GLU A 131 -8.56 -2.93 -0.29
CA GLU A 131 -9.26 -3.61 -1.39
C GLU A 131 -9.73 -2.57 -2.44
N LYS A 132 -10.20 -1.42 -1.97
CA LYS A 132 -10.56 -0.27 -2.81
C LYS A 132 -9.90 1.00 -2.32
N ILE A 133 -9.20 1.68 -3.23
CA ILE A 133 -8.52 2.96 -2.99
C ILE A 133 -9.10 4.00 -3.92
N ASN A 134 -9.61 5.10 -3.37
CA ASN A 134 -10.04 6.27 -4.14
C ASN A 134 -9.29 7.51 -3.68
N LEU A 135 -8.57 8.15 -4.59
CA LEU A 135 -7.75 9.32 -4.32
C LEU A 135 -8.17 10.42 -5.26
N MET A 136 -8.66 11.53 -4.73
CA MET A 136 -9.16 12.63 -5.56
C MET A 136 -8.60 13.96 -5.09
N SER A 137 -8.01 14.70 -6.01
CA SER A 137 -7.58 16.09 -5.80
C SER A 137 -6.65 16.29 -4.60
N ASN A 138 -5.80 15.30 -4.27
CA ASN A 138 -4.80 15.46 -3.22
C ASN A 138 -3.51 16.09 -3.76
N LEU A 139 -2.78 16.74 -2.87
CA LEU A 139 -1.48 17.36 -3.12
C LEU A 139 -0.42 16.64 -2.29
N PHE A 140 0.64 16.17 -2.93
CA PHE A 140 1.81 15.54 -2.32
C PHE A 140 3.04 16.39 -2.63
N VAL A 141 3.68 16.96 -1.61
CA VAL A 141 4.80 17.89 -1.76
C VAL A 141 6.01 17.45 -0.96
N GLY A 142 7.13 17.31 -1.66
CA GLY A 142 8.47 17.30 -1.12
C GLY A 142 9.42 16.32 -1.80
N ASP A 143 10.70 16.51 -1.52
CA ASP A 143 11.78 15.79 -2.17
C ASP A 143 12.03 14.43 -1.50
N SER A 144 12.58 13.48 -2.26
CA SER A 144 12.91 12.13 -1.80
C SER A 144 11.70 11.42 -1.18
N SER A 145 10.57 11.50 -1.87
CA SER A 145 9.29 10.97 -1.41
C SER A 145 9.00 9.59 -2.00
N THR A 146 8.42 8.72 -1.21
CA THR A 146 7.89 7.42 -1.68
C THR A 146 6.39 7.40 -1.52
N TYR A 147 5.69 7.02 -2.57
CA TYR A 147 4.25 6.84 -2.58
C TYR A 147 3.93 5.44 -3.09
N GLU A 148 3.17 4.68 -2.30
CA GLU A 148 2.71 3.35 -2.64
C GLU A 148 1.19 3.21 -2.45
N ALA A 149 0.46 2.76 -3.48
CA ALA A 149 -0.93 2.35 -3.36
C ALA A 149 -1.10 0.90 -3.80
N LEU A 150 -1.56 0.05 -2.88
CA LEU A 150 -1.61 -1.41 -3.03
C LEU A 150 -3.05 -1.88 -2.81
N GLY A 151 -3.70 -2.46 -3.82
CA GLY A 151 -5.12 -2.77 -3.69
C GLY A 151 -5.74 -3.65 -4.77
N GLY A 152 -7.04 -3.92 -4.65
CA GLY A 152 -7.78 -4.64 -5.71
C GLY A 152 -8.24 -3.69 -6.81
N THR A 153 -8.85 -2.57 -6.42
CA THR A 153 -9.29 -1.51 -7.33
C THR A 153 -8.73 -0.17 -6.84
N ILE A 154 -8.03 0.53 -7.72
CA ILE A 154 -7.36 1.79 -7.41
C ILE A 154 -7.81 2.84 -8.42
N SER A 155 -8.36 3.94 -7.91
CA SER A 155 -8.81 5.08 -8.70
C SER A 155 -8.09 6.33 -8.20
N VAL A 156 -7.26 6.93 -9.05
CA VAL A 156 -6.41 8.08 -8.75
C VAL A 156 -6.77 9.21 -9.72
N HIS A 157 -7.47 10.22 -9.21
CA HIS A 157 -8.03 11.31 -10.01
C HIS A 157 -7.51 12.67 -9.56
N GLU A 158 -6.98 13.45 -10.49
CA GLU A 158 -6.62 14.86 -10.26
C GLU A 158 -5.62 15.10 -9.11
N ASN A 159 -4.76 14.13 -8.80
CA ASN A 159 -3.75 14.29 -7.74
C ASN A 159 -2.49 14.97 -8.29
N TYR A 160 -1.83 15.75 -7.43
CA TYR A 160 -0.65 16.54 -7.78
C TYR A 160 0.53 16.08 -6.94
N TYR A 161 1.62 15.70 -7.59
CA TYR A 161 2.86 15.24 -6.98
C TYR A 161 3.98 16.21 -7.35
N VAL A 162 4.59 16.83 -6.35
CA VAL A 162 5.56 17.91 -6.52
C VAL A 162 6.81 17.65 -5.68
N GLY A 163 7.98 17.70 -6.30
CA GLY A 163 9.28 17.51 -5.63
C GLY A 163 10.21 16.61 -6.46
N ASP A 164 11.50 16.62 -6.15
CA ASP A 164 12.48 15.77 -6.82
C ASP A 164 12.57 14.37 -6.18
N ASN A 165 13.08 13.37 -6.90
CA ASN A 165 13.32 12.01 -6.40
C ASN A 165 12.07 11.29 -5.89
N LEU A 166 10.94 11.39 -6.60
CA LEU A 166 9.72 10.66 -6.30
C LEU A 166 9.83 9.19 -6.72
N SER A 167 9.56 8.26 -5.80
CA SER A 167 9.27 6.86 -6.09
C SER A 167 7.78 6.62 -6.00
N TYR A 168 7.10 6.57 -7.14
CA TYR A 168 5.66 6.33 -7.26
C TYR A 168 5.37 4.90 -7.69
N LYS A 169 4.62 4.15 -6.87
CA LYS A 169 4.31 2.74 -7.12
C LYS A 169 2.84 2.44 -6.87
N VAL A 170 2.16 1.84 -7.84
CA VAL A 170 0.76 1.42 -7.71
C VAL A 170 0.60 0.00 -8.19
N LEU A 171 0.15 -0.88 -7.29
CA LEU A 171 -0.11 -2.28 -7.58
C LEU A 171 -1.57 -2.58 -7.32
N GLY A 172 -2.29 -3.06 -8.33
CA GLY A 172 -3.64 -3.54 -8.11
C GLY A 172 -4.27 -4.23 -9.29
N SER A 173 -5.38 -4.95 -9.07
CA SER A 173 -6.00 -5.68 -10.17
C SER A 173 -6.49 -4.69 -11.24
N SER A 174 -7.23 -3.65 -10.84
CA SER A 174 -7.67 -2.58 -11.73
C SER A 174 -7.13 -1.24 -11.26
N ILE A 175 -6.40 -0.56 -12.13
CA ILE A 175 -5.81 0.76 -11.88
C ILE A 175 -6.41 1.75 -12.88
N ILE A 176 -6.95 2.86 -12.38
CA ILE A 176 -7.47 3.96 -13.18
C ILE A 176 -6.81 5.24 -12.69
N GLU A 177 -6.06 5.89 -13.57
CA GLU A 177 -5.46 7.19 -13.35
C GLU A 177 -6.02 8.21 -14.32
N VAL A 178 -6.50 9.34 -13.82
CA VAL A 178 -7.08 10.39 -14.65
C VAL A 178 -6.61 11.75 -14.18
N LEU A 179 -6.07 12.57 -15.09
CA LEU A 179 -5.72 13.98 -14.85
C LEU A 179 -4.71 14.21 -13.71
N ASN A 180 -3.91 13.20 -13.36
CA ASN A 180 -2.85 13.36 -12.35
C ASN A 180 -1.70 14.17 -12.91
N LYS A 181 -1.02 14.94 -12.06
CA LYS A 181 0.11 15.78 -12.43
C LYS A 181 1.33 15.47 -11.58
N PHE A 182 2.47 15.32 -12.24
CA PHE A 182 3.76 15.02 -11.62
C PHE A 182 4.74 16.10 -12.06
N THR A 183 5.40 16.75 -11.09
CA THR A 183 6.34 17.84 -11.35
C THR A 183 7.59 17.67 -10.49
N GLY A 184 8.75 17.57 -11.15
CA GLY A 184 10.05 17.38 -10.52
C GLY A 184 10.96 16.48 -11.35
N ASN A 185 12.20 16.33 -10.91
CA ASN A 185 13.21 15.51 -11.57
C ASN A 185 13.39 14.16 -10.88
N ASP A 186 13.99 13.20 -11.59
CA ASP A 186 14.40 11.90 -11.02
C ASP A 186 13.22 11.09 -10.48
N HIS A 187 12.10 11.12 -11.21
CA HIS A 187 10.90 10.36 -10.85
C HIS A 187 10.98 8.93 -11.36
N HIS A 188 10.63 7.98 -10.51
CA HIS A 188 10.40 6.60 -10.89
C HIS A 188 8.92 6.27 -10.68
N TYR A 189 8.24 5.96 -11.78
CA TYR A 189 6.82 5.68 -11.85
C TYR A 189 6.60 4.23 -12.23
N ASN A 190 5.96 3.46 -11.36
CA ASN A 190 5.69 2.04 -11.56
C ASN A 190 4.20 1.75 -11.34
N LEU A 191 3.50 1.38 -12.42
CA LEU A 191 2.15 0.83 -12.35
C LEU A 191 2.20 -0.64 -12.73
N THR A 192 1.71 -1.50 -11.86
CA THR A 192 1.64 -2.93 -12.16
C THR A 192 0.25 -3.48 -11.85
N ALA A 193 -0.45 -3.98 -12.86
CA ALA A 193 -1.71 -4.67 -12.69
C ALA A 193 -1.48 -6.12 -12.26
N VAL A 194 -1.79 -6.42 -11.01
CA VAL A 194 -1.57 -7.72 -10.37
C VAL A 194 -2.76 -8.10 -9.52
N ASP A 195 -2.95 -9.40 -9.29
CA ASP A 195 -3.99 -9.83 -8.36
C ASP A 195 -3.61 -9.57 -6.89
N ILE A 196 -4.62 -9.59 -6.02
CA ILE A 196 -4.44 -9.36 -4.58
C ILE A 196 -3.48 -10.38 -3.95
N GLN A 197 -3.43 -11.62 -4.45
CA GLN A 197 -2.53 -12.63 -3.90
C GLN A 197 -1.07 -12.34 -4.22
N GLN A 198 -0.77 -11.83 -5.42
CA GLN A 198 0.56 -11.35 -5.79
C GLN A 198 1.00 -10.20 -4.89
N ILE A 199 0.12 -9.23 -4.61
CA ILE A 199 0.40 -8.14 -3.65
C ILE A 199 0.72 -8.71 -2.26
N ARG A 200 -0.09 -9.65 -1.78
CA ARG A 200 0.13 -10.30 -0.47
C ARG A 200 1.43 -11.09 -0.42
N ASN A 201 1.88 -11.67 -1.53
CA ASN A 201 3.14 -12.39 -1.60
C ASN A 201 4.34 -11.43 -1.59
N GLU A 202 4.23 -10.32 -2.32
CA GLU A 202 5.28 -9.29 -2.36
C GLU A 202 5.44 -8.57 -1.02
N TYR A 203 4.34 -8.35 -0.30
CA TYR A 203 4.29 -7.67 1.00
C TYR A 203 3.83 -8.61 2.12
N SER A 204 4.48 -9.78 2.21
CA SER A 204 4.10 -10.86 3.12
C SER A 204 4.23 -10.50 4.62
N GLU A 205 5.05 -9.50 4.94
CA GLU A 205 5.27 -9.00 6.30
C GLU A 205 4.01 -8.38 6.92
N ASP A 206 3.09 -7.87 6.11
CA ASP A 206 1.87 -7.21 6.56
C ASP A 206 0.64 -8.15 6.53
N LEU A 207 0.82 -9.44 6.21
CA LEU A 207 -0.24 -10.45 6.18
C LEU A 207 -1.14 -10.47 7.43
N PRO A 208 -0.62 -10.37 8.67
CA PRO A 208 -1.46 -10.33 9.87
C PRO A 208 -2.39 -9.12 9.91
N ILE A 209 -1.99 -7.98 9.32
CA ILE A 209 -2.80 -6.77 9.26
C ILE A 209 -3.86 -6.92 8.17
N TYR A 210 -3.49 -7.44 7.00
CA TYR A 210 -4.40 -7.69 5.88
C TYR A 210 -5.59 -8.55 6.30
N ASN A 211 -5.33 -9.66 6.98
CA ASN A 211 -6.38 -10.56 7.46
C ASN A 211 -7.30 -9.87 8.46
N ARG A 212 -6.77 -8.95 9.28
CA ARG A 212 -7.51 -8.28 10.35
C ARG A 212 -8.41 -7.16 9.82
N VAL A 213 -7.97 -6.40 8.84
CA VAL A 213 -8.79 -5.35 8.20
C VAL A 213 -9.75 -5.90 7.13
N GLY A 214 -9.67 -7.20 6.83
CA GLY A 214 -10.49 -7.84 5.81
C GLY A 214 -10.03 -7.54 4.39
N PHE A 215 -8.73 -7.27 4.19
CA PHE A 215 -8.11 -7.22 2.87
C PHE A 215 -8.10 -8.65 2.31
N GLY A 216 -8.95 -8.90 1.32
CA GLY A 216 -9.37 -10.25 0.92
C GLY A 216 -8.22 -11.19 0.54
N THR A 217 -8.48 -12.49 0.67
CA THR A 217 -7.70 -13.52 -0.02
C THR A 217 -8.41 -13.77 -1.35
N GLY A 218 -7.93 -13.17 -2.44
CA GLY A 218 -8.52 -13.44 -3.76
C GLY A 218 -8.61 -14.95 -3.99
N ASN A 219 -9.73 -15.44 -4.51
CA ASN A 219 -9.80 -16.84 -4.96
C ASN A 219 -9.14 -16.89 -6.34
N PRO A 220 -7.93 -17.47 -6.48
CA PRO A 220 -7.20 -17.47 -7.75
C PRO A 220 -7.94 -18.25 -8.87
N ASN A 221 -8.99 -19.00 -8.52
CA ASN A 221 -9.82 -19.74 -9.46
C ASN A 221 -11.08 -18.97 -9.90
N ASN A 222 -11.33 -17.78 -9.38
CA ASN A 222 -12.45 -16.97 -9.83
C ASN A 222 -12.08 -16.23 -11.12
N VAL A 223 -12.66 -16.64 -12.24
CA VAL A 223 -12.36 -16.16 -13.60
C VAL A 223 -12.60 -14.63 -13.74
N THR A 224 -13.45 -14.05 -12.90
CA THR A 224 -13.68 -12.60 -12.84
C THR A 224 -12.48 -11.79 -12.32
N ASP A 225 -11.56 -12.39 -11.55
CA ASP A 225 -10.36 -11.68 -11.07
C ASP A 225 -9.22 -11.71 -12.11
N LYS A 226 -9.14 -12.77 -12.92
CA LYS A 226 -8.15 -12.89 -14.01
C LYS A 226 -8.44 -11.99 -15.22
N THR A 227 -9.70 -11.57 -15.41
CA THR A 227 -10.13 -10.72 -16.53
C THR A 227 -10.01 -9.22 -16.24
N ARG A 228 -9.41 -8.84 -15.11
CA ARG A 228 -9.43 -7.45 -14.61
C ARG A 228 -8.06 -6.81 -14.41
N GLN A 229 -6.95 -7.47 -14.75
CA GLN A 229 -5.59 -6.91 -14.69
C GLN A 229 -5.40 -5.80 -15.73
N TYR A 230 -5.94 -4.64 -15.42
CA TYR A 230 -6.14 -3.56 -16.37
C TYR A 230 -5.63 -2.24 -15.80
N ILE A 231 -4.97 -1.47 -16.66
CA ILE A 231 -4.53 -0.12 -16.37
C ILE A 231 -5.19 0.82 -17.38
N SER A 232 -5.91 1.82 -16.87
CA SER A 232 -6.29 3.02 -17.63
C SER A 232 -5.51 4.19 -17.10
N ARG A 233 -4.86 4.96 -17.98
CA ARG A 233 -4.24 6.23 -17.62
C ARG A 233 -4.57 7.28 -18.68
N GLU A 234 -5.27 8.32 -18.27
CA GLU A 234 -5.86 9.31 -19.16
C GLU A 234 -5.50 10.74 -18.74
N SER A 235 -5.01 11.53 -19.70
CA SER A 235 -4.74 12.96 -19.54
C SER A 235 -3.80 13.31 -18.37
N CYS A 236 -2.92 12.39 -17.98
CA CYS A 236 -1.91 12.64 -16.95
C CYS A 236 -0.76 13.49 -17.52
N ILE A 237 -0.18 14.34 -16.67
CA ILE A 237 0.87 15.28 -17.04
C ILE A 237 2.13 14.99 -16.23
N PHE A 238 3.25 14.85 -16.92
CA PHE A 238 4.55 14.53 -16.33
C PHE A 238 5.59 15.57 -16.76
N TRP A 239 6.08 16.35 -15.80
CA TRP A 239 6.98 17.48 -16.03
C TRP A 239 8.28 17.37 -15.24
N GLY A 240 9.41 17.37 -15.95
CA GLY A 240 10.76 17.37 -15.39
C GLY A 240 11.66 16.30 -15.99
N ASN A 241 12.93 16.30 -15.61
CA ASN A 241 13.95 15.49 -16.27
C ASN A 241 14.16 14.13 -15.59
N ARG A 242 14.74 13.18 -16.32
CA ARG A 242 15.17 11.86 -15.81
C ARG A 242 14.01 11.09 -15.18
N GLN A 243 12.97 10.85 -15.97
CA GLN A 243 11.82 10.09 -15.52
C GLN A 243 11.86 8.65 -16.04
N ILE A 244 11.56 7.69 -15.18
CA ILE A 244 11.43 6.28 -15.55
C ILE A 244 9.97 5.87 -15.36
N HIS A 245 9.36 5.36 -16.40
CA HIS A 245 7.98 4.90 -16.44
C HIS A 245 7.94 3.42 -16.74
N GLU A 246 7.47 2.62 -15.79
CA GLU A 246 7.27 1.18 -15.91
C GLU A 246 5.78 0.87 -15.73
N VAL A 247 5.11 0.43 -16.80
CA VAL A 247 3.69 0.10 -16.78
C VAL A 247 3.52 -1.34 -17.24
N ASN A 248 2.98 -2.19 -16.36
CA ASN A 248 2.83 -3.61 -16.64
C ASN A 248 1.41 -4.06 -16.33
N GLY A 249 0.69 -4.61 -17.31
CA GLY A 249 -0.65 -5.12 -17.13
C GLY A 249 -1.12 -5.96 -18.32
N SER A 250 -2.19 -6.73 -18.15
CA SER A 250 -2.69 -7.56 -19.26
C SER A 250 -3.30 -6.71 -20.38
N LEU A 251 -3.97 -5.61 -20.00
CA LEU A 251 -4.58 -4.62 -20.87
C LEU A 251 -4.20 -3.21 -20.41
N LEU A 252 -3.70 -2.38 -21.32
CA LEU A 252 -3.22 -1.02 -21.09
C LEU A 252 -3.96 -0.03 -21.99
N CYS A 253 -4.70 0.89 -21.38
CA CYS A 253 -5.38 2.00 -22.05
C CYS A 253 -4.66 3.29 -21.67
N ASP A 254 -3.92 3.88 -22.60
CA ASP A 254 -3.20 5.14 -22.39
C ASP A 254 -3.71 6.20 -23.37
N TYR A 255 -4.28 7.29 -22.85
CA TYR A 255 -4.92 8.33 -23.65
C TYR A 255 -4.44 9.73 -23.24
N ASP A 256 -4.06 10.55 -24.22
CA ASP A 256 -3.77 11.98 -24.05
C ASP A 256 -2.78 12.35 -22.91
N ASN A 257 -1.89 11.42 -22.55
CA ASN A 257 -0.86 11.66 -21.54
C ASN A 257 0.23 12.59 -22.11
N HIS A 258 0.63 13.59 -21.34
CA HIS A 258 1.61 14.59 -21.73
C HIS A 258 2.90 14.43 -20.93
N PHE A 259 4.03 14.35 -21.64
CA PHE A 259 5.35 14.19 -21.06
C PHE A 259 6.26 15.32 -21.55
N SER A 260 6.89 16.04 -20.62
CA SER A 260 7.83 17.13 -20.94
C SER A 260 9.06 17.07 -20.04
N GLY A 261 10.23 17.04 -20.68
CA GLY A 261 11.54 16.99 -20.03
C GLY A 261 12.55 16.18 -20.84
N GLU A 262 13.77 16.07 -20.32
CA GLU A 262 14.84 15.30 -20.93
C GLU A 262 15.02 13.93 -20.25
N ASN A 263 15.59 12.95 -20.97
CA ASN A 263 15.97 11.63 -20.46
C ASN A 263 14.81 10.82 -19.87
N MET A 264 13.69 10.75 -20.59
CA MET A 264 12.54 9.92 -20.21
C MET A 264 12.71 8.48 -20.72
N VAL A 265 12.45 7.51 -19.86
CA VAL A 265 12.51 6.07 -20.18
C VAL A 265 11.13 5.49 -19.99
N PHE A 266 10.61 4.82 -21.03
CA PHE A 266 9.30 4.16 -21.01
C PHE A 266 9.46 2.66 -21.22
N ARG A 267 8.85 1.88 -20.34
CA ARG A 267 8.78 0.41 -20.41
C ARG A 267 7.34 0.01 -20.18
N GLU A 268 6.68 -0.45 -21.23
CA GLU A 268 5.28 -0.86 -21.17
C GLU A 268 5.15 -2.32 -21.58
N HIS A 269 4.44 -3.10 -20.77
CA HIS A 269 4.20 -4.53 -20.99
C HIS A 269 2.71 -4.81 -20.88
N GLY A 270 2.07 -5.17 -22.00
CA GLY A 270 0.65 -5.48 -22.04
C GLY A 270 0.05 -5.40 -23.44
N THR A 271 -1.20 -5.82 -23.57
CA THR A 271 -2.00 -5.56 -24.78
C THR A 271 -2.54 -4.14 -24.71
N ARG A 272 -2.41 -3.36 -25.78
CA ARG A 272 -2.97 -2.00 -25.81
C ARG A 272 -4.45 -2.02 -26.19
N CYS A 273 -5.22 -1.13 -25.55
CA CYS A 273 -6.44 -0.59 -26.11
C CYS A 273 -6.09 0.35 -27.30
#